data_AF-A0A453PJV1-F1
#
_entry.id   AF-A0A453PJV1-F1
#
_cell.length_a   1.000
_cell.length_b   1.000
_cell.length_c   1.000
_cell.angle_alpha   90.00
_cell.angle_beta   90.00
_cell.angle_gamma   90.00
#
_symmetry.space_group_name_H-M   'P 1'
#
loop_
_entity.id
_entity.type
_entity.pdbx_description
1 polymer ?
#
loop_
_entity_poly.entity_id
_entity_poly.type
_entity_poly.pdbx_seq_one_letter_code
_entity_poly.pdbx_strand_id
1 'polypeptide(L)'
;KGVLLFGPPGTGKTLLAKALATEAGANFISITGSTLTSKWFGDAEKLTKALFSFASRLAPVIIFVDEVDSLLGARGGALEHEATRKMRNEFMAAWDGLRSKENQRILILGATNRPFDLDDAVIRRLPRRIYVGLPDAENRKKILKILLAKENLESDFKFDELANATEGYSGSDLKNLCIASAYRPVQELLEEEKKVVMPF
;
A
#
# COMPACT_ATOMS: atom_id res chain seq x y z
N LYS A 1 4.95 14.48 -13.26
CA LYS A 1 5.34 13.07 -13.11
C LYS A 1 4.84 12.56 -11.76
N GLY A 2 3.52 12.48 -11.58
CA GLY A 2 2.90 12.18 -10.30
C GLY A 2 1.53 11.52 -10.48
N VAL A 3 1.29 10.41 -9.79
CA VAL A 3 0.02 9.67 -9.79
C VAL A 3 -0.37 9.37 -8.35
N LEU A 4 -1.64 9.57 -8.00
CA LEU A 4 -2.22 9.22 -6.71
C LEU A 4 -3.16 8.03 -6.86
N LEU A 5 -2.91 6.96 -6.11
CA LEU A 5 -3.83 5.87 -5.87
C LEU A 5 -4.59 6.15 -4.58
N PHE A 6 -5.92 6.14 -4.61
CA PHE A 6 -6.72 6.37 -3.41
C PHE A 6 -7.92 5.45 -3.35
N GLY A 7 -8.38 5.10 -2.15
CA GLY A 7 -9.51 4.21 -1.94
C GLY A 7 -9.41 3.49 -0.60
N PRO A 8 -10.41 2.68 -0.23
CA PRO A 8 -10.46 2.03 1.09
C PRO A 8 -9.23 1.15 1.35
N PRO A 9 -8.91 0.86 2.63
CA PRO A 9 -7.82 -0.04 2.96
C PRO A 9 -8.03 -1.44 2.36
N GLY A 10 -6.94 -2.17 2.14
CA GLY A 10 -7.02 -3.56 1.68
C GLY A 10 -7.40 -3.79 0.21
N THR A 11 -7.53 -2.73 -0.60
CA THR A 11 -7.85 -2.83 -2.05
C THR A 11 -6.64 -3.06 -2.96
N GLY A 12 -5.45 -3.28 -2.38
CA GLY A 12 -4.27 -3.66 -3.16
C GLY A 12 -3.51 -2.51 -3.83
N LYS A 13 -3.65 -1.26 -3.36
CA LYS A 13 -2.89 -0.10 -3.89
C LYS A 13 -1.38 -0.35 -3.96
N THR A 14 -0.78 -0.89 -2.90
CA THR A 14 0.65 -1.25 -2.84
C THR A 14 1.01 -2.40 -3.78
N LEU A 15 0.10 -3.37 -3.98
CA LEU A 15 0.31 -4.47 -4.94
C LEU A 15 0.24 -3.96 -6.38
N LEU A 16 -0.72 -3.08 -6.69
CA LEU A 16 -0.87 -2.43 -7.99
C LEU A 16 0.38 -1.60 -8.34
N ALA A 17 0.92 -0.86 -7.37
CA ALA A 17 2.16 -0.10 -7.55
C ALA A 17 3.36 -0.98 -7.91
N LYS A 18 3.51 -2.13 -7.24
CA LYS A 18 4.58 -3.10 -7.53
C LYS A 18 4.38 -3.73 -8.91
N ALA A 19 3.16 -4.15 -9.24
CA ALA A 19 2.84 -4.72 -10.54
C ALA A 19 3.15 -3.73 -11.68
N LEU A 20 2.78 -2.45 -11.52
CA LEU A 20 3.10 -1.40 -12.48
C LEU A 20 4.60 -1.24 -12.70
N ALA A 21 5.41 -1.30 -11.64
CA ALA A 21 6.87 -1.20 -11.75
C ALA A 21 7.45 -2.39 -12.53
N THR A 22 6.98 -3.60 -12.23
CA THR A 22 7.39 -4.82 -12.93
C THR A 22 7.03 -4.76 -14.41
N GLU A 23 5.77 -4.44 -14.74
CA GLU A 23 5.29 -4.33 -16.14
C GLU A 23 6.02 -3.22 -16.91
N ALA A 24 6.37 -2.12 -16.24
CA ALA A 24 7.12 -1.02 -16.85
C ALA A 24 8.64 -1.28 -16.95
N GLY A 25 9.16 -2.39 -16.42
CA GLY A 25 10.60 -2.65 -16.31
C GLY A 25 11.34 -1.58 -15.50
N ALA A 26 10.67 -0.96 -14.53
CA ALA A 26 11.20 0.12 -13.72
C ALA A 26 11.64 -0.38 -12.35
N ASN A 27 12.71 0.21 -11.82
CA ASN A 27 13.09 0.03 -10.43
C ASN A 27 11.96 0.51 -9.50
N PHE A 28 11.83 -0.11 -8.33
CA PHE A 28 10.78 0.24 -7.36
C PHE A 28 11.41 0.61 -6.02
N ILE A 29 11.11 1.83 -5.55
CA ILE A 29 11.52 2.29 -4.22
C ILE A 29 10.26 2.61 -3.43
N SER A 30 10.04 1.90 -2.32
CA SER A 30 8.91 2.15 -1.43
C SER A 30 9.36 2.97 -0.23
N ILE A 31 8.62 4.03 0.09
CA ILE A 31 8.84 4.85 1.29
C ILE A 31 7.52 5.06 2.03
N THR A 32 7.63 5.22 3.35
CA THR A 32 6.53 5.62 4.24
C THR A 32 6.97 6.84 5.05
N GLY A 33 6.02 7.56 5.67
CA GLY A 33 6.33 8.62 6.63
C GLY A 33 7.29 8.16 7.73
N SER A 34 7.07 6.95 8.25
CA SER A 34 7.94 6.31 9.25
C SER A 34 9.33 5.97 8.74
N THR A 35 9.49 5.62 7.47
CA THR A 35 10.81 5.29 6.88
C THR A 35 11.76 6.50 6.92
N LEU A 36 11.22 7.71 6.73
CA LEU A 36 12.00 8.95 6.69
C LEU A 36 12.21 9.59 8.07
N THR A 37 11.40 9.25 9.07
CA THR A 37 11.48 9.84 10.43
C THR A 37 12.16 8.94 11.46
N SER A 38 12.09 7.61 11.32
CA SER A 38 12.41 6.67 12.43
C SER A 38 13.88 6.34 12.64
N LYS A 39 14.78 6.56 11.67
CA LYS A 39 16.14 5.98 11.78
C LYS A 39 17.23 6.88 12.35
N TRP A 40 17.12 8.21 12.25
CA TRP A 40 18.14 9.12 12.77
C TRP A 40 17.49 10.46 13.10
N PHE A 41 17.23 10.72 14.40
CA PHE A 41 16.88 12.06 14.88
C PHE A 41 18.01 13.02 14.50
N GLY A 42 17.84 13.77 13.42
CA GLY A 42 18.79 14.79 12.94
C GLY A 42 18.98 14.87 11.42
N ASP A 43 18.75 13.80 10.66
CA ASP A 43 19.21 13.69 9.26
C ASP A 43 18.11 13.38 8.21
N ALA A 44 16.84 13.60 8.54
CA ALA A 44 15.71 13.33 7.63
C ALA A 44 15.79 14.09 6.29
N GLU A 45 16.37 15.31 6.29
CA GLU A 45 16.66 16.07 5.08
C GLU A 45 17.73 15.38 4.20
N LYS A 46 18.83 14.93 4.81
CA LYS A 46 19.90 14.22 4.10
C LYS A 46 19.40 12.91 3.51
N LEU A 47 18.57 12.17 4.24
CA LEU A 47 17.94 10.94 3.74
C LEU A 47 17.06 11.22 2.53
N THR A 48 16.29 12.32 2.55
CA THR A 48 15.46 12.72 1.42
C THR A 48 16.31 13.08 0.21
N LYS A 49 17.37 13.88 0.38
CA LYS A 49 18.34 14.17 -0.71
C LYS A 49 18.99 12.91 -1.25
N ALA A 50 19.43 12.01 -0.37
CA ALA A 50 20.05 10.74 -0.75
C ALA A 50 19.08 9.85 -1.53
N LEU A 51 17.81 9.77 -1.13
CA LEU A 51 16.75 9.03 -1.83
C LEU A 51 16.60 9.51 -3.27
N PHE A 52 16.44 10.82 -3.50
CA PHE A 52 16.25 11.35 -4.86
C PHE A 52 17.53 11.26 -5.70
N SER A 53 18.70 11.42 -5.10
CA SER A 53 20.00 11.20 -5.75
C SER A 53 20.15 9.74 -6.20
N PHE A 54 19.82 8.80 -5.32
CA PHE A 54 19.85 7.37 -5.60
C PHE A 54 18.84 6.98 -6.69
N ALA A 55 17.59 7.44 -6.58
CA ALA A 55 16.55 7.23 -7.58
C ALA A 55 16.96 7.77 -8.97
N SER A 56 17.64 8.91 -9.01
CA SER A 56 18.16 9.48 -10.27
C SER A 56 19.20 8.58 -10.95
N ARG A 57 20.01 7.86 -10.18
CA ARG A 57 20.99 6.88 -10.70
C ARG A 57 20.34 5.56 -11.11
N LEU A 58 19.21 5.21 -10.51
CA LEU A 58 18.43 4.00 -10.81
C LEU A 58 17.38 4.17 -11.91
N ALA A 59 17.30 5.33 -12.57
CA ALA A 59 16.26 5.56 -13.57
C ALA A 59 16.33 4.50 -14.71
N PRO A 60 15.20 3.92 -15.16
CA PRO A 60 13.82 4.27 -14.81
C PRO A 60 13.38 3.73 -13.43
N VAL A 61 12.68 4.56 -12.65
CA VAL A 61 12.26 4.20 -11.28
C VAL A 61 10.90 4.77 -10.91
N ILE A 62 10.11 3.97 -10.19
CA ILE A 62 8.89 4.39 -9.49
C ILE A 62 9.23 4.55 -8.01
N ILE A 63 9.06 5.78 -7.50
CA ILE A 63 9.09 6.05 -6.06
C ILE A 63 7.66 5.97 -5.56
N PHE A 64 7.36 4.90 -4.82
CA PHE A 64 6.07 4.66 -4.21
C PHE A 64 6.04 5.24 -2.79
N VAL A 65 5.12 6.17 -2.55
CA VAL A 65 4.90 6.81 -1.25
C VAL A 65 3.61 6.23 -0.67
N ASP A 66 3.75 5.22 0.19
CA ASP A 66 2.61 4.66 0.90
C ASP A 66 2.21 5.58 2.06
N GLU A 67 0.91 5.62 2.35
CA GLU A 67 0.31 6.54 3.32
C GLU A 67 0.80 7.98 3.09
N VAL A 68 0.66 8.48 1.85
CA VAL A 68 1.18 9.80 1.45
C VAL A 68 0.61 10.94 2.31
N ASP A 69 -0.57 10.77 2.90
CA ASP A 69 -1.19 11.66 3.89
C ASP A 69 -0.39 11.72 5.21
N SER A 70 0.26 10.64 5.63
CA SER A 70 1.13 10.65 6.81
C SER A 70 2.41 11.46 6.57
N LEU A 71 2.91 11.46 5.33
CA LEU A 71 4.16 12.12 4.95
C LEU A 71 3.94 13.59 4.56
N LEU A 72 2.86 13.85 3.81
CA LEU A 72 2.60 15.13 3.13
C LEU A 72 1.18 15.66 3.44
N GLY A 73 0.53 15.19 4.49
CA GLY A 73 -0.81 15.64 4.89
C GLY A 73 -0.87 17.12 5.29
N ALA A 74 -2.10 17.63 5.34
CA ALA A 74 -2.42 18.99 5.72
C ALA A 74 -1.96 19.28 7.16
N ARG A 75 -0.82 19.98 7.26
CA ARG A 75 -0.28 20.71 8.43
C ARG A 75 -0.91 20.30 9.77
N GLY A 76 -0.29 19.34 10.47
CA GLY A 76 -0.50 19.22 11.91
C GLY A 76 -0.06 20.53 12.57
N GLY A 77 -0.85 21.08 13.49
CA GLY A 77 -0.62 22.39 14.12
C GLY A 77 0.68 22.51 14.92
N ALA A 78 0.67 23.30 16.00
CA ALA A 78 1.85 23.63 16.83
C ALA A 78 2.64 22.42 17.41
N LEU A 79 2.16 21.19 17.24
CA LEU A 79 2.78 19.93 17.64
C LEU A 79 3.62 19.25 16.54
N GLU A 80 3.67 19.78 15.31
CA GLU A 80 4.49 19.20 14.23
C GLU A 80 5.99 19.41 14.48
N HIS A 81 6.71 18.30 14.68
CA HIS A 81 8.15 18.30 14.94
C HIS A 81 8.91 18.99 13.80
N GLU A 82 9.88 19.87 14.14
CA GLU A 82 10.61 20.68 13.16
C GLU A 82 11.33 19.81 12.11
N ALA A 83 11.84 18.65 12.52
CA ALA A 83 12.45 17.67 11.63
C ALA A 83 11.49 17.16 10.54
N THR A 84 10.24 16.88 10.90
CA THR A 84 9.18 16.45 9.96
C THR A 84 8.87 17.55 8.95
N ARG A 85 8.79 18.81 9.42
CA ARG A 85 8.58 19.97 8.53
C ARG A 85 9.70 20.15 7.52
N LYS A 86 10.96 20.09 7.97
CA LYS A 86 12.13 20.21 7.08
C LYS A 86 12.17 19.09 6.05
N MET A 87 11.92 17.86 6.47
CA MET A 87 11.87 16.70 5.58
C MET A 87 10.76 16.82 4.53
N ARG A 88 9.55 17.24 4.90
CA ARG A 88 8.46 17.50 3.95
C ARG A 88 8.86 18.57 2.92
N ASN A 89 9.43 19.68 3.39
CA ASN A 89 9.85 20.76 2.51
C ASN A 89 10.93 20.29 1.51
N GLU A 90 11.91 19.53 1.99
CA GLU A 90 12.95 18.95 1.13
C GLU A 90 12.37 17.97 0.12
N PHE A 91 11.42 17.11 0.53
CA PHE A 91 10.76 16.16 -0.37
C PHE A 91 10.04 16.90 -1.51
N MET A 92 9.31 17.97 -1.16
CA MET A 92 8.59 18.79 -2.13
C MET A 92 9.54 19.52 -3.09
N ALA A 93 10.64 20.08 -2.58
CA ALA A 93 11.67 20.72 -3.39
C ALA A 93 12.35 19.74 -4.35
N ALA A 94 12.72 18.55 -3.86
CA ALA A 94 13.32 17.51 -4.67
C ALA A 94 12.36 17.00 -5.76
N TRP A 95 11.07 16.81 -5.43
CA TRP A 95 10.04 16.44 -6.41
C TRP A 95 9.88 17.49 -7.50
N ASP A 96 9.85 18.79 -7.16
CA ASP A 96 9.78 19.86 -8.16
C ASP A 96 11.01 19.86 -9.08
N GLY A 97 12.21 19.58 -8.52
CA GLY A 97 13.43 19.40 -9.30
C GLY A 97 13.39 18.25 -10.32
N LEU A 98 12.59 17.20 -10.08
CA LEU A 98 12.39 16.12 -11.06
C LEU A 98 11.50 16.52 -12.23
N ARG A 99 10.62 17.51 -12.02
CA ARG A 99 9.66 17.97 -13.03
C ARG A 99 10.31 18.90 -14.06
N SER A 100 11.35 19.63 -13.67
CA SER A 100 12.09 20.54 -14.55
C SER A 100 13.11 19.84 -15.45
N LYS A 101 13.51 18.61 -15.11
CA LYS A 101 14.47 17.81 -15.91
C LYS A 101 13.74 16.90 -16.89
N GLU A 102 13.85 17.21 -18.18
CA GLU A 102 13.18 16.45 -19.26
C GLU A 102 13.66 14.98 -19.31
N ASN A 103 14.94 14.71 -19.07
CA ASN A 103 15.52 13.36 -19.20
C ASN A 103 15.38 12.44 -17.97
N GLN A 104 14.76 12.88 -16.88
CA GLN A 104 14.59 12.01 -15.69
C GLN A 104 13.36 11.11 -15.79
N ARG A 105 13.58 9.80 -15.95
CA ARG A 105 12.54 8.75 -15.95
C ARG A 105 12.16 8.32 -14.53
N ILE A 106 11.70 9.27 -13.72
CA ILE A 106 11.24 9.04 -12.35
C ILE A 106 9.75 9.35 -12.25
N LEU A 107 8.97 8.41 -11.74
CA LEU A 107 7.55 8.57 -11.44
C LEU A 107 7.33 8.54 -9.93
N ILE A 108 6.66 9.56 -9.40
CA ILE A 108 6.15 9.52 -8.02
C ILE A 108 4.75 8.93 -8.03
N LEU A 109 4.54 7.85 -7.27
CA LEU A 109 3.25 7.18 -7.10
C LEU A 109 2.87 7.24 -5.62
N GLY A 110 1.90 8.09 -5.26
CA GLY A 110 1.39 8.17 -3.89
C GLY A 110 0.22 7.20 -3.68
N ALA A 111 0.08 6.63 -2.50
CA ALA A 111 -1.09 5.87 -2.08
C ALA A 111 -1.65 6.38 -0.75
N THR A 112 -2.97 6.47 -0.65
CA THR A 112 -3.65 6.88 0.59
C THR A 112 -5.02 6.23 0.74
N ASN A 113 -5.45 6.03 1.98
CA ASN A 113 -6.84 5.70 2.32
C ASN A 113 -7.66 6.94 2.71
N ARG A 114 -7.00 8.10 2.87
CA ARG A 114 -7.56 9.36 3.38
C ARG A 114 -7.22 10.50 2.41
N PRO A 115 -7.79 10.49 1.19
CA PRO A 115 -7.45 11.49 0.17
C PRO A 115 -7.78 12.93 0.58
N PHE A 116 -8.74 13.11 1.50
CA PHE A 116 -9.14 14.42 2.02
C PHE A 116 -8.15 15.02 3.03
N ASP A 117 -7.23 14.22 3.57
CA ASP A 117 -6.20 14.67 4.52
C ASP A 117 -4.99 15.28 3.79
N LEU A 118 -4.93 15.18 2.45
CA LEU A 118 -3.85 15.74 1.65
C LEU A 118 -4.04 17.24 1.42
N ASP A 119 -2.94 17.99 1.52
CA ASP A 119 -2.96 19.41 1.20
C ASP A 119 -3.03 19.68 -0.32
N ASP A 120 -3.47 20.88 -0.67
CA ASP A 120 -3.58 21.32 -2.07
C ASP A 120 -2.23 21.29 -2.81
N ALA A 121 -1.12 21.51 -2.12
CA ALA A 121 0.20 21.54 -2.73
C ALA A 121 0.61 20.15 -3.24
N VAL A 122 0.29 19.10 -2.49
CA VAL A 122 0.51 17.70 -2.86
C VAL A 122 -0.47 17.27 -3.94
N ILE A 123 -1.74 17.62 -3.80
CA ILE A 123 -2.80 17.35 -4.78
C ILE A 123 -2.46 17.95 -6.17
N ARG A 124 -1.84 19.14 -6.22
CA ARG A 124 -1.35 19.77 -7.47
C ARG A 124 -0.17 19.03 -8.10
N ARG A 125 0.66 18.33 -7.30
CA ARG A 125 1.80 17.53 -7.78
C ARG A 125 1.39 16.12 -8.23
N LEU A 126 0.16 15.72 -7.89
CA LEU A 126 -0.48 14.45 -8.27
C LEU A 126 -1.68 14.69 -9.20
N PRO A 127 -1.43 15.13 -10.45
CA PRO A 127 -2.49 15.47 -11.39
C PRO A 127 -3.30 14.26 -11.87
N ARG A 128 -2.70 13.06 -11.88
CA ARG A 128 -3.39 11.81 -12.21
C ARG A 128 -3.85 11.16 -10.92
N ARG A 129 -5.15 10.88 -10.80
CA ARG A 129 -5.76 10.33 -9.57
C ARG A 129 -6.61 9.13 -9.98
N ILE A 130 -6.32 7.98 -9.38
CA ILE A 130 -6.96 6.71 -9.71
C ILE A 130 -7.61 6.18 -8.44
N TYR A 131 -8.92 6.01 -8.50
CA TYR A 131 -9.68 5.37 -7.44
C TYR A 131 -9.51 3.85 -7.51
N VAL A 132 -9.10 3.23 -6.41
CA VAL A 132 -8.93 1.79 -6.24
C VAL A 132 -9.95 1.31 -5.22
N GLY A 133 -11.16 1.04 -5.72
CA GLY A 133 -12.33 0.65 -4.95
C GLY A 133 -12.34 -0.81 -4.51
N LEU A 134 -13.45 -1.19 -3.87
CA LEU A 134 -13.71 -2.59 -3.53
C LEU A 134 -13.93 -3.43 -4.80
N PRO A 135 -13.48 -4.69 -4.82
CA PRO A 135 -13.70 -5.58 -5.96
C PRO A 135 -15.17 -5.99 -6.08
N ASP A 136 -15.66 -6.06 -7.32
CA ASP A 136 -16.92 -6.75 -7.66
C ASP A 136 -16.79 -8.28 -7.50
N ALA A 137 -17.90 -9.01 -7.69
CA ALA A 137 -17.93 -10.47 -7.53
C ALA A 137 -16.92 -11.20 -8.44
N GLU A 138 -16.78 -10.77 -9.70
CA GLU A 138 -15.86 -11.40 -10.65
C GLU A 138 -14.40 -11.20 -10.21
N ASN A 139 -14.07 -10.00 -9.74
CA ASN A 139 -12.75 -9.66 -9.23
C ASN A 139 -12.46 -10.34 -7.89
N ARG A 140 -13.46 -10.49 -7.00
CA ARG A 140 -13.32 -11.30 -5.78
C ARG A 140 -13.03 -12.76 -6.10
N LYS A 141 -13.72 -13.35 -7.09
CA LYS A 141 -13.43 -14.70 -7.59
C LYS A 141 -11.97 -14.83 -8.06
N LYS A 142 -11.46 -13.86 -8.84
CA LYS A 142 -10.06 -13.85 -9.30
C LYS A 142 -9.09 -13.77 -8.12
N ILE A 143 -9.36 -12.90 -7.15
CA ILE A 143 -8.55 -12.76 -5.94
C ILE A 143 -8.54 -14.08 -5.15
N LEU A 144 -9.70 -14.69 -4.92
CA LEU A 144 -9.82 -15.98 -4.22
C LEU A 144 -9.03 -17.09 -4.91
N LYS A 145 -9.10 -17.17 -6.25
CA LYS A 145 -8.31 -18.14 -7.03
C LYS A 145 -6.80 -17.95 -6.82
N ILE A 146 -6.32 -16.71 -6.74
CA ILE A 146 -4.91 -16.42 -6.48
C ILE A 146 -4.55 -16.80 -5.04
N LEU A 147 -5.38 -16.41 -4.07
CA LEU A 147 -5.15 -16.68 -2.64
C LEU A 147 -5.11 -18.17 -2.33
N LEU A 148 -6.01 -18.94 -2.93
CA LEU A 148 -6.17 -20.37 -2.67
C LEU A 148 -5.39 -21.26 -3.65
N ALA A 149 -4.59 -20.68 -4.56
CA ALA A 149 -3.91 -21.42 -5.64
C ALA A 149 -2.97 -22.54 -5.14
N LYS A 150 -2.51 -22.45 -3.89
CA LYS A 150 -1.57 -23.41 -3.27
C LYS A 150 -2.21 -24.20 -2.13
N GLU A 151 -3.49 -23.98 -1.86
CA GLU A 151 -4.20 -24.63 -0.76
C GLU A 151 -4.85 -25.94 -1.25
N ASN A 152 -5.05 -26.88 -0.33
CA ASN A 152 -5.75 -28.12 -0.63
C ASN A 152 -7.26 -27.91 -0.51
N LEU A 153 -7.95 -27.81 -1.64
CA LEU A 153 -9.39 -27.60 -1.72
C LEU A 153 -10.10 -28.89 -2.14
N GLU A 154 -11.38 -29.01 -1.77
CA GLU A 154 -12.26 -30.04 -2.32
C GLU A 154 -12.38 -29.91 -3.84
N SER A 155 -12.54 -31.04 -4.53
CA SER A 155 -12.51 -31.12 -5.99
C SER A 155 -13.59 -30.28 -6.70
N ASP A 156 -14.68 -29.97 -6.00
CA ASP A 156 -15.83 -29.21 -6.48
C ASP A 156 -15.95 -27.83 -5.80
N PHE A 157 -14.85 -27.30 -5.24
CA PHE A 157 -14.86 -26.01 -4.55
C PHE A 157 -15.43 -24.87 -5.40
N LYS A 158 -16.51 -24.27 -4.90
CA LYS A 158 -17.34 -23.31 -5.63
C LYS A 158 -16.91 -21.86 -5.39
N PHE A 159 -15.90 -21.44 -6.14
CA PHE A 159 -15.41 -20.04 -6.08
C PHE A 159 -16.50 -18.99 -6.33
N ASP A 160 -17.46 -19.27 -7.20
CA ASP A 160 -18.56 -18.34 -7.51
C ASP A 160 -19.48 -18.10 -6.30
N GLU A 161 -19.83 -19.16 -5.56
CA GLU A 161 -20.66 -19.03 -4.36
C GLU A 161 -19.94 -18.20 -3.29
N LEU A 162 -18.66 -18.46 -3.04
CA LEU A 162 -17.87 -17.70 -2.08
C LEU A 162 -17.69 -16.24 -2.50
N ALA A 163 -17.45 -15.98 -3.79
CA ALA A 163 -17.32 -14.63 -4.30
C ALA A 163 -18.62 -13.82 -4.16
N ASN A 164 -19.78 -14.46 -4.35
CA ASN A 164 -21.09 -13.83 -4.17
C ASN A 164 -21.42 -13.59 -2.69
N ALA A 165 -21.03 -14.52 -1.80
CA ALA A 165 -21.24 -14.38 -0.35
C ALA A 165 -20.33 -13.33 0.31
N THR A 166 -19.28 -12.86 -0.36
CA THR A 166 -18.28 -11.91 0.17
C THR A 166 -18.46 -10.49 -0.36
N GLU A 167 -19.71 -10.07 -0.60
CA GLU A 167 -20.00 -8.69 -1.01
C GLU A 167 -19.41 -7.67 -0.01
N GLY A 168 -18.77 -6.63 -0.55
CA GLY A 168 -18.11 -5.59 0.25
C GLY A 168 -16.72 -5.95 0.76
N TYR A 169 -16.23 -7.18 0.56
CA TYR A 169 -14.91 -7.59 1.03
C TYR A 169 -13.81 -7.00 0.15
N SER A 170 -12.78 -6.43 0.78
CA SER A 170 -11.53 -6.07 0.12
C SER A 170 -10.65 -7.30 -0.13
N GLY A 171 -9.56 -7.14 -0.87
CA GLY A 171 -8.58 -8.22 -1.06
C GLY A 171 -7.95 -8.68 0.27
N SER A 172 -7.75 -7.75 1.21
CA SER A 172 -7.31 -8.10 2.57
C SER A 172 -8.35 -8.86 3.36
N ASP A 173 -9.64 -8.51 3.24
CA ASP A 173 -10.72 -9.21 3.94
C ASP A 173 -10.87 -10.64 3.43
N LEU A 174 -10.79 -10.84 2.10
CA LEU A 174 -10.77 -12.16 1.50
C LEU A 174 -9.57 -13.00 1.98
N LYS A 175 -8.39 -12.40 2.06
CA LYS A 175 -7.19 -13.07 2.60
C LYS A 175 -7.39 -13.48 4.05
N ASN A 176 -7.91 -12.57 4.89
CA ASN A 176 -8.16 -12.84 6.30
C ASN A 176 -9.24 -13.92 6.48
N LEU A 177 -10.27 -13.93 5.64
CA LEU A 177 -11.27 -14.98 5.59
C LEU A 177 -10.62 -16.35 5.31
N CYS A 178 -9.80 -16.45 4.26
CA CYS A 178 -9.11 -17.70 3.93
C CYS A 178 -8.21 -18.18 5.08
N ILE A 179 -7.46 -17.26 5.70
CA ILE A 179 -6.62 -17.56 6.87
C ILE A 179 -7.47 -18.09 8.02
N ALA A 180 -8.55 -17.39 8.39
CA ALA A 180 -9.43 -17.79 9.48
C ALA A 180 -10.06 -19.17 9.23
N SER A 181 -10.49 -19.46 7.98
CA SER A 181 -11.01 -20.77 7.59
C SER A 181 -9.96 -21.88 7.73
N ALA A 182 -8.70 -21.62 7.36
CA ALA A 182 -7.62 -22.61 7.48
C ALA A 182 -7.30 -22.96 8.94
N TYR A 183 -7.53 -22.04 9.88
CA TYR A 183 -7.34 -22.30 11.32
C TYR A 183 -8.50 -23.05 11.98
N ARG A 184 -9.66 -23.15 11.31
CA ARG A 184 -10.87 -23.73 11.90
C ARG A 184 -10.72 -25.21 12.31
N PRO A 185 -10.14 -26.10 11.47
CA PRO A 185 -9.97 -27.50 11.85
C PRO A 185 -9.06 -27.69 13.07
N VAL A 186 -8.05 -26.82 13.23
CA VAL A 186 -7.15 -26.85 14.40
C VAL A 186 -7.91 -26.48 15.67
N GLN A 187 -8.80 -25.49 15.61
CA GLN A 187 -9.63 -25.12 16.75
C GLN A 187 -10.59 -26.24 17.15
N GLU A 188 -11.19 -26.91 16.18
CA GLU A 188 -12.12 -28.04 16.40
C GLU A 188 -11.41 -29.22 17.08
N LEU A 189 -10.21 -29.58 16.61
CA LEU A 189 -9.37 -30.62 17.25
C LEU A 189 -9.03 -30.27 18.71
N LEU A 190 -8.65 -29.01 19.00
CA LEU A 190 -8.32 -28.57 20.36
C LEU A 190 -9.56 -28.57 21.28
N GLU A 191 -10.75 -28.29 20.75
CA GLU A 191 -12.00 -28.38 21.49
C GLU A 191 -12.40 -29.83 21.79
N GLU A 192 -12.18 -30.74 20.85
CA GLU A 192 -12.36 -32.18 21.05
C GLU A 192 -11.41 -32.72 22.12
N GLU A 193 -10.12 -32.41 22.05
CA GLU A 193 -9.13 -32.83 23.06
C GLU A 193 -9.50 -32.33 24.47
N LYS A 194 -9.95 -31.07 24.60
CA LYS A 194 -10.40 -30.54 25.90
C LYS A 194 -11.61 -31.28 26.46
N LYS A 195 -12.54 -31.73 25.61
CA LYS A 195 -13.69 -32.56 26.03
C LYS A 195 -13.25 -33.96 26.45
N VAL A 196 -12.23 -34.52 25.81
CA VAL A 196 -11.68 -35.85 26.15
C VAL A 196 -10.84 -35.81 27.44
N VAL A 197 -10.15 -34.69 27.72
CA VAL A 197 -9.28 -34.53 28.91
C VAL A 197 -10.04 -34.12 30.17
N MET A 198 -11.29 -33.65 30.06
CA MET A 198 -12.17 -33.39 31.23
C MET A 198 -13.38 -34.33 31.30
N PRO A 199 -13.22 -35.65 31.51
CA PRO A 199 -14.32 -36.55 31.76
C PRO A 199 -14.62 -36.65 33.26
N PHE A 200 -14.83 -35.54 33.98
CA PHE A 200 -15.38 -35.51 35.34
C PHE A 200 -16.09 -34.19 35.64
#